data_AF-A0A7Z9QAD6-F1
#
_entry.id   AF-A0A7Z9QAD6-F1
#
_cell.length_a   1.000
_cell.length_b   1.000
_cell.length_c   1.000
_cell.angle_alpha   90.00
_cell.angle_beta   90.00
_cell.angle_gamma   90.00
#
_symmetry.space_group_name_H-M   'P 1'
#
loop_
_entity.id
_entity.type
_entity.pdbx_description
1 polymer ?
#
loop_
_entity_poly.entity_id
_entity_poly.type
_entity_poly.pdbx_seq_one_letter_code
_entity_poly.pdbx_strand_id
1 'polypeptide(L)' 'QDRLNGKRMEYEEFTGALIRLADKHKIHTSINRALYDQLKQLENQ' A
#
# COMPACT_ATOMS: atom_id res chain seq x y z
N GLN A 1 -5.54 7.29 10.56
CA GLN A 1 -5.30 8.57 11.25
C GLN A 1 -4.92 9.65 10.24
N ASP A 2 -3.94 9.40 9.37
CA ASP A 2 -3.48 10.38 8.38
C ASP A 2 -4.56 10.83 7.39
N ARG A 3 -5.33 9.89 6.83
CA ARG A 3 -6.50 10.21 5.98
C ARG A 3 -7.53 11.11 6.69
N LEU A 4 -7.84 10.82 7.96
CA LEU A 4 -8.79 11.63 8.75
C LEU A 4 -8.24 13.03 9.04
N ASN A 5 -6.91 13.18 9.04
CA ASN A 5 -6.22 14.43 9.23
C ASN A 5 -5.81 15.11 7.92
N GLY A 6 -6.26 14.60 6.76
CA GLY A 6 -5.90 15.12 5.43
C GLY A 6 -4.40 15.04 5.09
N LYS A 7 -3.64 14.21 5.81
CA LYS A 7 -2.21 13.98 5.55
C LYS A 7 -2.04 12.86 4.52
N ARG A 8 -1.03 13.03 3.66
CA ARG A 8 -0.58 11.98 2.73
C ARG A 8 -0.25 10.71 3.51
N MET A 9 -0.69 9.57 3.01
CA MET A 9 -0.49 8.30 3.69
C MET A 9 0.82 7.66 3.22
N GLU A 10 1.66 7.17 4.15
CA GLU A 10 2.97 6.54 3.85
C GLU A 10 2.84 5.06 3.40
N TYR A 11 1.74 4.70 2.71
CA TYR A 11 1.50 3.32 2.27
C TYR A 11 2.39 2.90 1.10
N GLU A 12 2.96 3.85 0.34
CA GLU A 12 3.95 3.57 -0.70
C GLU A 12 5.31 3.13 -0.13
N GLU A 13 5.71 3.74 0.99
CA GLU A 13 6.96 3.40 1.68
C GLU A 13 6.81 2.10 2.47
N PHE A 14 5.65 1.86 3.10
CA PHE A 14 5.41 0.64 3.87
C PHE A 14 4.91 -0.52 3.00
N THR A 15 3.65 -0.48 2.56
CA THR A 15 3.00 -1.58 1.83
C THR A 15 3.66 -1.78 0.46
N GLY A 16 4.05 -0.68 -0.21
CA GLY A 16 4.78 -0.75 -1.48
C GLY A 16 6.14 -1.44 -1.35
N ALA A 17 6.89 -1.21 -0.26
CA ALA A 17 8.17 -1.89 -0.03
C ALA A 17 7.98 -3.37 0.25
N LEU A 18 6.95 -3.74 1.02
CA LEU A 18 6.60 -5.14 1.29
C LEU A 18 6.23 -5.89 0.01
N ILE A 19 5.44 -5.27 -0.89
CA ILE A 19 5.10 -5.88 -2.18
C ILE A 19 6.36 -6.06 -3.04
N ARG A 20 7.23 -5.04 -3.13
CA ARG A 20 8.50 -5.13 -3.89
C ARG A 20 9.41 -6.25 -3.36
N LEU A 21 9.49 -6.39 -2.03
CA LEU A 21 10.26 -7.46 -1.39
C LEU A 21 9.63 -8.83 -1.66
N ALA A 22 8.31 -8.95 -1.50
CA ALA A 22 7.59 -10.18 -1.78
C ALA A 22 7.75 -10.62 -3.24
N ASP A 23 7.67 -9.68 -4.19
CA ASP A 23 7.89 -9.93 -5.62
C ASP A 23 9.31 -10.44 -5.89
N LYS A 24 10.32 -9.84 -5.26
CA LYS A 24 11.72 -10.30 -5.35
C LYS A 24 11.89 -11.75 -4.88
N HIS A 25 11.16 -12.14 -3.84
CA HIS A 25 11.21 -13.48 -3.26
C HIS A 25 10.15 -14.44 -3.84
N LYS A 26 9.37 -14.03 -4.85
CA LYS A 26 8.25 -14.78 -5.43
C LYS A 26 7.21 -15.23 -4.38
N ILE A 27 7.04 -14.43 -3.33
CA ILE A 27 6.05 -14.66 -2.28
C ILE A 27 4.72 -14.06 -2.74
N HIS A 28 3.69 -14.90 -2.81
CA HIS A 28 2.37 -14.45 -3.18
C HIS A 28 1.75 -13.59 -2.08
N THR A 29 1.46 -12.32 -2.38
CA THR A 29 0.93 -11.33 -1.42
C THR A 29 -0.33 -10.66 -1.96
N SER A 30 -1.32 -11.47 -2.36
CA SER A 30 -2.61 -11.01 -2.92
C SER A 30 -3.35 -10.02 -2.02
N ILE A 31 -3.35 -10.24 -0.70
CA ILE A 31 -4.01 -9.36 0.27
C ILE A 31 -3.31 -7.99 0.34
N ASN A 32 -1.98 -7.96 0.43
CA ASN A 32 -1.23 -6.71 0.49
C ASN A 32 -1.37 -5.89 -0.80
N ARG A 33 -1.44 -6.56 -1.96
CA ARG A 33 -1.71 -5.91 -3.25
C ARG A 33 -3.11 -5.29 -3.29
N ALA A 34 -4.14 -6.05 -2.89
CA ALA A 34 -5.50 -5.53 -2.84
C ALA A 34 -5.62 -4.31 -1.90
N LEU A 35 -4.96 -4.37 -0.73
CA LEU A 35 -4.92 -3.25 0.21
C LEU A 35 -4.17 -2.03 -0.37
N TYR A 36 -3.05 -2.24 -1.06
CA TYR A 36 -2.31 -1.17 -1.71
C TYR A 36 -3.16 -0.45 -2.77
N ASP A 37 -3.88 -1.21 -3.61
CA ASP A 37 -4.75 -0.65 -4.65
C ASP A 37 -5.92 0.14 -4.03
N GLN A 38 -6.53 -0.37 -2.96
CA GLN A 38 -7.60 0.32 -2.24
C GLN A 38 -7.09 1.62 -1.59
N LEU A 39 -5.93 1.59 -0.95
CA LEU A 39 -5.33 2.79 -0.33
C LEU A 39 -5.00 3.85 -1.38
N LYS A 40 -4.50 3.44 -2.54
CA LYS A 40 -4.21 4.33 -3.67
C LYS A 40 -5.48 4.97 -4.24
N GLN A 41 -6.58 4.22 -4.34
CA GLN A 41 -7.86 4.78 -4.76
C GLN A 41 -8.39 5.81 -3.75
N LEU A 42 -8.25 5.53 -2.46
CA LEU A 42 -8.71 6.42 -1.38
C LEU A 42 -7.89 7.72 -1.26
N GLU A 43 -6.61 7.73 -1.68
CA GLU A 43 -5.78 8.94 -1.70
C GLU A 43 -6.04 9.81 -2.95
N ASN A 44 -6.49 9.21 -4.05
CA ASN A 44 -6.82 9.93 -5.28
C ASN A 44 -8.26 10.49 -5.31
N GLN A 45 -9.03 10.34 -4.23
CA GLN A 45 -10.38 10.91 -4.04
C GLN A 45 -10.31 12.15 -3.15
#